data_AF-A0A966BV70-F1
#
_entry.id   AF-A0A966BV70-F1
#
_cell.length_a   1.000
_cell.length_b   1.000
_cell.length_c   1.000
_cell.angle_alpha   90.00
_cell.angle_beta   90.00
_cell.angle_gamma   90.00
#
_symmetry.space_group_name_H-M   'P 1'
#
loop_
_entity.id
_entity.type
_entity.pdbx_description
1 polymer ?
#
loop_
_entity_poly.entity_id
_entity_poly.type
_entity_poly.pdbx_seq_one_letter_code
_entity_poly.pdbx_strand_id
1 'polypeptide(L)'
;MPRLTRQNLLSLEQYAEQRDAIRREVMAHKKLRRVPIGDHLALYFEDETTMRYQVQEMLRIEKLFEPAEIEGELSAYNPLIPDGSNWKATVMIEYPDEVERRRRLAELKGIENSVHIRIEGFDPVYAIVNEDMERSTDDKTSSVHFARFEFTTEMIHA
;
A
#
# COMPACT_ATOMS: atom_id res chain seq x y z
N MET A 1 -12.93 7.90 -0.45
CA MET A 1 -13.26 7.31 0.88
C MET A 1 -12.83 8.28 1.99
N PRO A 2 -13.39 8.23 3.21
CA PRO A 2 -12.92 9.10 4.29
C PRO A 2 -11.48 8.77 4.65
N ARG A 3 -10.68 9.81 4.92
CA ARG A 3 -9.32 9.66 5.46
C ARG A 3 -9.40 9.22 6.92
N LEU A 4 -8.37 8.52 7.38
CA LEU A 4 -8.24 8.15 8.78
C LEU A 4 -7.89 9.37 9.62
N THR A 5 -8.52 9.43 10.79
CA THR A 5 -8.25 10.38 11.86
C THR A 5 -7.96 9.60 13.14
N ARG A 6 -7.45 10.30 14.17
CA ARG A 6 -7.23 9.71 15.49
C ARG A 6 -8.47 9.03 16.08
N GLN A 7 -9.67 9.52 15.76
CA GLN A 7 -10.93 8.93 16.25
C GLN A 7 -11.22 7.56 15.64
N ASN A 8 -10.58 7.22 14.52
CA ASN A 8 -10.69 5.91 13.89
C ASN A 8 -9.69 4.89 14.48
N LEU A 9 -8.84 5.30 15.43
CA LEU A 9 -7.81 4.49 16.03
C LEU A 9 -8.15 4.16 17.50
N LEU A 10 -7.91 2.92 17.88
CA LEU A 10 -7.90 2.43 19.26
C LEU A 10 -6.62 2.87 19.98
N SER A 11 -6.69 2.99 21.30
CA SER A 11 -5.47 3.13 22.11
C SER A 11 -4.58 1.88 22.00
N LEU A 12 -3.31 1.99 22.39
CA LEU A 12 -2.39 0.84 22.39
C LEU A 12 -2.91 -0.35 23.21
N GLU A 13 -3.52 -0.06 24.36
CA GLU A 13 -4.13 -1.07 25.24
C GLU A 13 -5.33 -1.74 24.56
N GLN A 14 -6.30 -0.95 24.09
CA GLN A 14 -7.49 -1.46 23.41
C GLN A 14 -7.15 -2.26 22.15
N TYR A 15 -6.16 -1.79 21.38
CA TYR A 15 -5.69 -2.50 20.21
C TYR A 15 -5.02 -3.82 20.60
N ALA A 16 -4.20 -3.86 21.65
CA ALA A 16 -3.55 -5.08 22.12
C ALA A 16 -4.56 -6.17 22.52
N GLU A 17 -5.65 -5.80 23.20
CA GLU A 17 -6.72 -6.73 23.61
C GLU A 17 -7.46 -7.33 22.40
N GLN A 18 -7.67 -6.54 21.34
CA GLN A 18 -8.47 -6.92 20.18
C GLN A 18 -7.63 -7.40 18.99
N ARG A 19 -6.29 -7.32 19.09
CA ARG A 19 -5.37 -7.46 17.97
C ARG A 19 -5.56 -8.75 17.19
N ASP A 20 -5.72 -9.87 17.89
CA ASP A 20 -5.81 -11.17 17.22
C ASP A 20 -7.10 -11.32 16.41
N ALA A 21 -8.21 -10.75 16.89
CA ALA A 21 -9.46 -10.71 16.14
C ALA A 21 -9.32 -9.80 14.91
N ILE A 22 -8.85 -8.55 15.12
CA ILE A 22 -8.63 -7.57 14.04
C ILE A 22 -7.68 -8.14 12.97
N ARG A 23 -6.57 -8.77 13.39
CA ARG A 23 -5.60 -9.37 12.47
C ARG A 23 -6.23 -10.46 11.62
N ARG A 24 -7.04 -11.37 12.21
CA ARG A 24 -7.71 -12.42 11.43
C ARG A 24 -8.64 -11.84 10.37
N GLU A 25 -9.43 -10.84 10.74
CA GLU A 25 -10.36 -10.16 9.82
C GLU A 25 -9.60 -9.45 8.68
N VAL A 26 -8.56 -8.67 9.03
CA VAL A 26 -7.77 -7.95 8.04
C VAL A 26 -6.99 -8.90 7.12
N MET A 27 -6.47 -10.03 7.63
CA MET A 27 -5.82 -11.03 6.78
C MET A 27 -6.81 -11.66 5.79
N ALA A 28 -8.05 -11.92 6.21
CA ALA A 28 -9.10 -12.39 5.30
C ALA A 28 -9.43 -11.34 4.24
N HIS A 29 -9.54 -10.06 4.65
CA HIS A 29 -9.77 -8.94 3.75
C HIS A 29 -8.63 -8.77 2.73
N LYS A 30 -7.37 -8.79 3.17
CA LYS A 30 -6.17 -8.65 2.32
C LYS A 30 -6.10 -9.75 1.24
N LYS A 31 -6.59 -10.97 1.50
CA LYS A 31 -6.61 -12.04 0.49
C LYS A 31 -7.44 -11.68 -0.73
N LEU A 32 -8.53 -10.93 -0.56
CA LEU A 32 -9.40 -10.50 -1.67
C LEU A 32 -8.83 -9.33 -2.47
N ARG A 33 -7.75 -8.71 -1.99
CA ARG A 33 -7.18 -7.49 -2.55
C ARG A 33 -5.77 -7.69 -3.09
N ARG A 34 -5.33 -8.95 -3.16
CA ARG A 34 -4.04 -9.34 -3.72
C ARG A 34 -4.23 -9.86 -5.14
N VAL A 35 -3.52 -9.28 -6.09
CA VAL A 35 -3.44 -9.75 -7.49
C VAL A 35 -1.99 -10.12 -7.80
N PRO A 36 -1.67 -11.42 -7.93
CA PRO A 36 -0.35 -11.83 -8.41
C PRO A 36 -0.16 -11.49 -9.90
N ILE A 37 1.06 -11.10 -10.26
CA ILE A 37 1.49 -10.82 -11.62
C ILE A 37 2.75 -11.65 -11.88
N GLY A 38 2.57 -12.80 -12.53
CA GLY A 38 3.61 -13.81 -12.65
C GLY A 38 4.03 -14.36 -11.28
N ASP A 39 5.29 -14.79 -11.17
CA ASP A 39 5.78 -15.56 -10.01
C ASP A 39 6.34 -14.69 -8.87
N HIS A 40 6.78 -13.47 -9.18
CA HIS A 40 7.59 -12.64 -8.27
C HIS A 40 7.05 -11.24 -8.03
N LEU A 41 5.86 -10.92 -8.55
CA LEU A 41 5.25 -9.61 -8.36
C LEU A 41 3.79 -9.77 -7.93
N ALA A 42 3.36 -8.93 -7.01
CA ALA A 42 1.96 -8.87 -6.61
C ALA A 42 1.54 -7.43 -6.28
N LEU A 43 0.31 -7.09 -6.67
CA LEU A 43 -0.36 -5.87 -6.26
C LEU A 43 -1.24 -6.16 -5.05
N TYR A 44 -1.10 -5.32 -4.03
CA TYR A 44 -1.95 -5.32 -2.85
C TYR A 44 -2.75 -4.03 -2.88
N PHE A 45 -4.00 -4.10 -3.33
CA PHE A 45 -4.86 -2.93 -3.36
C PHE A 45 -5.18 -2.49 -1.93
N GLU A 46 -5.08 -1.17 -1.69
CA GLU A 46 -5.18 -0.55 -0.39
C GLU A 46 -6.52 0.17 -0.20
N ASP A 47 -7.00 0.21 1.04
CA ASP A 47 -8.22 0.90 1.47
C ASP A 47 -8.10 1.35 2.92
N GLU A 48 -9.17 1.93 3.42
CA GLU A 48 -9.28 2.36 4.81
C GLU A 48 -8.98 1.23 5.81
N THR A 49 -9.42 -0.01 5.53
CA THR A 49 -9.24 -1.15 6.46
C THR A 49 -7.79 -1.62 6.48
N THR A 50 -7.16 -1.76 5.31
CA THR A 50 -5.76 -2.17 5.23
C THR A 50 -4.84 -1.10 5.83
N MET A 51 -5.14 0.18 5.58
CA MET A 51 -4.36 1.30 6.13
C MET A 51 -4.57 1.50 7.62
N ARG A 52 -5.80 1.38 8.13
CA ARG A 52 -6.06 1.46 9.58
C ARG A 52 -5.30 0.37 10.32
N TYR A 53 -5.29 -0.85 9.78
CA TYR A 53 -4.52 -1.94 10.37
C TYR A 53 -3.03 -1.64 10.36
N GLN A 54 -2.50 -1.11 9.26
CA GLN A 54 -1.08 -0.79 9.12
C GLN A 54 -0.65 0.30 10.11
N VAL A 55 -1.41 1.40 10.21
CA VAL A 55 -1.18 2.47 11.21
C VAL A 55 -1.19 1.89 12.62
N GLN A 56 -2.19 1.08 12.97
CA GLN A 56 -2.27 0.47 14.29
C GLN A 56 -1.09 -0.45 14.63
N GLU A 57 -0.62 -1.24 13.67
CA GLU A 57 0.56 -2.07 13.88
C GLU A 57 1.82 -1.23 14.07
N MET A 58 1.98 -0.12 13.34
CA MET A 58 3.10 0.81 13.53
C MET A 58 3.08 1.44 14.91
N LEU A 59 1.94 2.01 15.32
CA LEU A 59 1.78 2.60 16.65
C LEU A 59 2.10 1.58 17.76
N ARG A 60 1.69 0.31 17.60
CA ARG A 60 1.97 -0.75 18.57
C ARG A 60 3.43 -1.17 18.61
N ILE A 61 4.08 -1.36 17.45
CA ILE A 61 5.47 -1.82 17.36
C ILE A 61 6.40 -0.76 17.94
N GLU A 62 6.20 0.48 17.53
CA GLU A 62 7.02 1.63 17.94
C GLU A 62 6.55 2.24 19.27
N LYS A 63 5.43 1.76 19.83
CA LYS A 63 4.79 2.25 21.08
C LYS A 63 4.50 3.76 21.03
N LEU A 64 4.02 4.24 19.90
CA LEU A 64 3.65 5.64 19.68
C LEU A 64 2.27 5.92 20.28
N PHE A 65 2.19 6.91 21.15
CA PHE A 65 0.93 7.34 21.77
C PHE A 65 0.81 8.87 21.84
N GLU A 66 1.89 9.61 21.57
CA GLU A 66 1.83 11.06 21.55
C GLU A 66 1.05 11.56 20.32
N PRO A 67 0.20 12.59 20.47
CA PRO A 67 -0.62 13.12 19.38
C PRO A 67 0.15 13.42 18.08
N ALA A 68 1.36 13.98 18.20
CA ALA A 68 2.17 14.37 17.05
C ALA A 68 2.73 13.14 16.30
N GLU A 69 3.11 12.08 17.03
CA GLU A 69 3.61 10.83 16.44
C GLU A 69 2.49 10.12 15.68
N ILE A 70 1.30 10.05 16.29
CA ILE A 70 0.12 9.46 15.65
C ILE A 70 -0.23 10.21 14.37
N GLU A 71 -0.17 11.55 14.39
CA GLU A 71 -0.44 12.35 13.19
C GLU A 71 0.61 12.13 12.11
N GLY A 72 1.88 11.92 12.47
CA GLY A 72 2.94 11.53 11.55
C GLY A 72 2.62 10.22 10.81
N GLU A 73 2.24 9.18 11.54
CA GLU A 73 1.84 7.89 10.96
C GLU A 73 0.58 8.03 10.09
N LEU A 74 -0.44 8.76 10.57
CA LEU A 74 -1.64 9.04 9.77
C LEU A 74 -1.29 9.76 8.48
N SER A 75 -0.39 10.76 8.50
CA SER A 75 0.04 11.49 7.32
C SER A 75 0.81 10.61 6.34
N ALA A 76 1.59 9.64 6.82
CA ALA A 76 2.34 8.74 5.96
C ALA A 76 1.45 7.73 5.24
N TYR A 77 0.43 7.19 5.92
CA TYR A 77 -0.41 6.12 5.37
C TYR A 77 -1.72 6.60 4.72
N ASN A 78 -2.26 7.75 5.12
CA ASN A 78 -3.47 8.30 4.52
C ASN A 78 -3.38 8.43 2.99
N PRO A 79 -2.26 8.87 2.36
CA PRO A 79 -2.13 8.93 0.90
C PRO A 79 -2.42 7.61 0.18
N LEU A 80 -2.27 6.46 0.85
CA LEU A 80 -2.55 5.13 0.29
C LEU A 80 -4.04 4.75 0.34
N ILE A 81 -4.91 5.60 0.88
CA ILE A 81 -6.36 5.39 0.82
C ILE A 81 -6.93 5.98 -0.49
N PRO A 82 -7.74 5.22 -1.26
CA PRO A 82 -8.45 5.74 -2.43
C PRO A 82 -9.36 6.94 -2.12
N ASP A 83 -9.29 8.00 -2.93
CA ASP A 83 -10.12 9.20 -2.74
C ASP A 83 -11.47 9.14 -3.48
N GLY A 84 -11.59 8.36 -4.54
CA GLY A 84 -12.81 8.15 -5.30
C GLY A 84 -12.59 8.09 -6.80
N SER A 85 -11.51 8.72 -7.30
CA SER A 85 -11.13 8.66 -8.73
C SER A 85 -9.90 7.80 -9.00
N ASN A 86 -9.25 7.28 -7.96
CA ASN A 86 -8.09 6.41 -8.11
C ASN A 86 -8.18 5.12 -7.31
N TRP A 87 -7.37 4.15 -7.73
CA TRP A 87 -6.98 3.02 -6.90
C TRP A 87 -5.56 3.23 -6.39
N LYS A 88 -5.32 2.77 -5.16
CA LYS A 88 -4.02 2.76 -4.51
C LYS A 88 -3.60 1.31 -4.29
N ALA A 89 -2.33 1.00 -4.53
CA ALA A 89 -1.80 -0.34 -4.32
C ALA A 89 -0.35 -0.31 -3.85
N THR A 90 0.00 -1.29 -3.02
CA THR A 90 1.39 -1.63 -2.74
C THR A 90 1.85 -2.68 -3.75
N VAL A 91 2.89 -2.37 -4.52
CA VAL A 91 3.57 -3.31 -5.42
C VAL A 91 4.65 -4.00 -4.60
N MET A 92 4.61 -5.34 -4.51
CA MET A 92 5.67 -6.12 -3.87
C MET A 92 6.39 -7.00 -4.87
N ILE A 93 7.73 -6.93 -4.85
CA ILE A 93 8.64 -7.81 -5.58
C ILE A 93 9.16 -8.88 -4.61
N GLU A 94 8.69 -10.11 -4.79
CA GLU A 94 8.79 -11.20 -3.84
C GLU A 94 9.85 -12.23 -4.27
N TYR A 95 11.05 -12.12 -3.70
CA TYR A 95 12.12 -13.12 -3.79
C TYR A 95 12.49 -13.58 -2.37
N PRO A 96 12.29 -14.87 -2.01
CA PRO A 96 12.59 -15.38 -0.67
C PRO A 96 14.08 -15.28 -0.32
N ASP A 97 14.94 -15.69 -1.26
CA ASP A 97 16.40 -15.65 -1.08
C ASP A 97 16.92 -14.21 -1.20
N GLU A 98 17.74 -13.78 -0.23
CA GLU A 98 18.25 -12.41 -0.17
C GLU A 98 19.25 -12.09 -1.29
N VAL A 99 20.11 -13.05 -1.63
CA VAL A 99 21.14 -12.86 -2.66
C VAL A 99 20.49 -12.73 -4.03
N GLU A 100 19.52 -13.61 -4.32
CA GLU A 100 18.71 -13.52 -5.53
C GLU A 100 17.91 -12.22 -5.55
N ARG A 101 17.20 -11.89 -4.47
CA ARG A 101 16.42 -10.65 -4.37
C ARG A 101 17.26 -9.43 -4.74
N ARG A 102 18.45 -9.30 -4.15
CA ARG A 102 19.35 -8.17 -4.42
C ARG A 102 19.78 -8.10 -5.89
N ARG A 103 20.10 -9.23 -6.52
CA ARG A 103 20.44 -9.27 -7.95
C ARG A 103 19.25 -8.88 -8.82
N ARG A 104 18.07 -9.43 -8.53
CA ARG A 104 16.85 -9.20 -9.29
C ARG A 104 16.36 -7.76 -9.18
N LEU A 105 16.42 -7.14 -8.01
CA LEU A 105 16.08 -5.72 -7.83
C LEU A 105 17.03 -4.77 -8.59
N ALA A 106 18.27 -5.19 -8.89
CA ALA A 106 19.14 -4.42 -9.78
C ALA A 106 18.74 -4.58 -11.26
N GLU A 107 18.35 -5.80 -11.67
CA GLU A 107 17.88 -6.10 -13.04
C GLU A 107 16.52 -5.46 -13.35
N LEU A 108 15.64 -5.36 -12.35
CA LEU A 108 14.26 -4.86 -12.48
C LEU A 108 14.15 -3.35 -12.25
N LYS A 109 15.25 -2.59 -12.39
CA LYS A 109 15.20 -1.13 -12.23
C LYS A 109 14.16 -0.52 -13.18
N GLY A 110 13.21 0.24 -12.62
CA GLY A 110 12.16 0.91 -13.39
C GLY A 110 10.93 0.05 -13.70
N ILE A 111 10.87 -1.21 -13.25
CA ILE A 111 9.71 -2.10 -13.48
C ILE A 111 8.41 -1.48 -12.98
N GLU A 112 8.47 -0.72 -11.89
CA GLU A 112 7.34 -0.03 -11.28
C GLU A 112 6.61 0.90 -12.26
N ASN A 113 7.32 1.47 -13.25
CA ASN A 113 6.75 2.36 -14.27
C ASN A 113 6.03 1.59 -15.40
N SER A 114 6.15 0.27 -15.45
CA SER A 114 5.51 -0.58 -16.46
C SER A 114 4.17 -1.16 -15.99
N VAL A 115 3.87 -1.04 -14.69
CA VAL A 115 2.63 -1.54 -14.10
C VAL A 115 1.46 -0.68 -14.57
N HIS A 116 0.43 -1.30 -15.10
CA HIS A 116 -0.77 -0.60 -15.56
C HIS A 116 -2.04 -1.44 -15.35
N ILE A 117 -3.17 -0.76 -15.33
CA ILE A 117 -4.50 -1.35 -15.33
C ILE A 117 -5.17 -0.97 -16.64
N ARG A 118 -5.88 -1.91 -17.27
CA ARG A 118 -6.67 -1.64 -18.46
C ARG A 118 -8.13 -2.00 -18.19
N ILE A 119 -8.99 -0.99 -18.29
CA ILE A 119 -10.43 -1.18 -18.32
C ILE A 119 -10.82 -1.48 -19.77
N GLU A 120 -11.73 -2.43 -19.98
CA GLU A 120 -12.15 -2.82 -21.32
C GLU A 120 -12.68 -1.61 -22.11
N GLY A 121 -12.18 -1.44 -23.33
CA GLY A 121 -12.55 -0.30 -24.19
C GLY A 121 -11.75 0.99 -23.95
N PHE A 122 -10.81 1.02 -23.00
CA PHE A 122 -9.97 2.18 -22.71
C PHE A 122 -8.47 1.90 -22.88
N ASP A 123 -7.69 2.98 -23.01
CA ASP A 123 -6.24 2.92 -22.97
C ASP A 123 -5.72 2.51 -21.57
N PRO A 124 -4.51 1.94 -21.47
CA PRO A 124 -3.88 1.61 -20.19
C PRO A 124 -3.73 2.82 -19.26
N VAL A 125 -4.09 2.64 -18.00
CA VAL A 125 -3.77 3.55 -16.89
C VAL A 125 -2.49 3.06 -16.23
N TYR A 126 -1.38 3.73 -16.51
CA TYR A 126 -0.09 3.42 -15.89
C TYR A 126 -0.05 3.90 -14.44
N ALA A 127 0.64 3.14 -13.60
CA ALA A 127 0.88 3.49 -12.21
C ALA A 127 1.71 4.77 -12.11
N ILE A 128 1.27 5.68 -11.24
CA ILE A 128 2.08 6.78 -10.74
C ILE A 128 2.67 6.32 -9.42
N VAL A 129 3.99 6.22 -9.34
CA VAL A 129 4.68 5.47 -8.28
C VAL A 129 5.52 6.37 -7.38
N ASN A 130 5.51 6.08 -6.08
CA ASN A 130 6.36 6.67 -5.05
C ASN A 130 6.30 8.22 -4.97
N GLU A 131 5.15 8.82 -5.28
CA GLU A 131 4.95 10.29 -5.19
C GLU A 131 5.13 10.82 -3.77
N ASP A 132 4.84 9.99 -2.78
CA ASP A 132 4.89 10.31 -1.36
C ASP A 132 6.27 10.00 -0.72
N MET A 133 7.24 9.53 -1.50
CA MET A 133 8.60 9.22 -1.03
C MET A 133 9.61 10.21 -1.61
N GLU A 134 10.54 10.68 -0.76
CA GLU A 134 11.74 11.36 -1.27
C GLU A 134 12.53 10.40 -2.16
N ARG A 135 12.89 10.86 -3.37
CA ARG A 135 13.54 10.03 -4.41
C ARG A 135 14.71 9.23 -3.83
N SER A 136 14.61 7.90 -3.84
CA SER A 136 15.70 7.02 -3.43
C SER A 136 16.85 7.07 -4.43
N THR A 137 18.08 6.94 -3.93
CA THR A 137 19.33 6.86 -4.70
C THR A 137 19.28 5.91 -5.90
N ASP A 138 19.94 6.32 -6.98
CA ASP A 138 19.78 5.87 -8.38
C ASP A 138 20.32 4.46 -8.71
N ASP A 139 20.74 3.65 -7.73
CA ASP A 139 21.49 2.41 -8.02
C ASP A 139 20.64 1.13 -8.08
N LYS A 140 19.47 1.06 -7.42
CA LYS A 140 18.68 -0.19 -7.26
C LYS A 140 17.18 0.11 -7.08
N THR A 141 16.29 -0.78 -7.54
CA THR A 141 14.85 -0.66 -7.23
C THR A 141 14.50 -1.19 -5.82
N SER A 142 13.38 -0.73 -5.26
CA SER A 142 12.86 -1.18 -3.97
C SER A 142 12.10 -2.50 -4.13
N SER A 143 12.04 -3.33 -3.09
CA SER A 143 11.13 -4.48 -3.09
C SER A 143 9.66 -4.08 -2.90
N VAL A 144 9.41 -2.83 -2.51
CA VAL A 144 8.08 -2.28 -2.22
C VAL A 144 7.95 -0.92 -2.89
N HIS A 145 6.86 -0.72 -3.66
CA HIS A 145 6.50 0.56 -4.24
C HIS A 145 5.04 0.90 -3.91
N PHE A 146 4.75 2.18 -3.77
CA PHE A 146 3.38 2.67 -3.65
C PHE A 146 2.91 3.19 -5.01
N ALA A 147 1.80 2.65 -5.49
CA ALA A 147 1.24 2.94 -6.81
C ALA A 147 -0.14 3.59 -6.68
N ARG A 148 -0.36 4.62 -7.49
CA ARG A 148 -1.68 5.23 -7.74
C ARG A 148 -2.06 5.03 -9.21
N PHE A 149 -3.28 4.57 -9.43
CA PHE A 149 -3.89 4.46 -10.76
C PHE A 149 -5.04 5.47 -10.82
N GLU A 150 -4.87 6.53 -11.61
CA GLU A 150 -5.88 7.61 -11.73
C GLU A 150 -6.82 7.33 -12.90
N PHE A 151 -8.12 7.28 -12.63
CA PHE A 151 -9.15 6.97 -13.61
C PHE A 151 -9.93 8.21 -14.01
N THR A 152 -10.33 8.28 -15.28
CA THR A 152 -11.26 9.32 -15.73
C THR A 152 -12.69 8.99 -15.30
N THR A 153 -13.57 9.98 -15.36
CA THR A 153 -15.00 9.78 -15.08
C THR A 153 -15.63 8.71 -15.97
N GLU A 154 -15.26 8.66 -17.25
CA GLU A 154 -15.75 7.65 -18.20
C GLU A 154 -15.32 6.23 -17.80
N MET A 155 -14.05 6.07 -17.38
CA MET A 155 -13.52 4.80 -16.89
C MET A 155 -14.23 4.32 -15.62
N ILE A 156 -14.62 5.23 -14.73
CA ILE A 156 -15.32 4.91 -13.47
C ILE A 156 -16.78 4.46 -13.72
N HIS A 157 -17.41 4.95 -14.78
CA HIS A 157 -18.80 4.65 -15.12
C HIS A 157 -18.99 3.45 -16.07
N ALA A 158 -17.90 2.89 -16.58
CA ALA A 158 -17.91 1.72 -17.46
C ALA A 158 -18.25 0.42 -16.69
#